data_AF-A0A1F9L7F6-F1
#
_entry.id   AF-A0A1F9L7F6-F1
#
_cell.length_a   1.000
_cell.length_b   1.000
_cell.length_c   1.000
_cell.angle_alpha   90.00
_cell.angle_beta   90.00
_cell.angle_gamma   90.00
#
_symmetry.space_group_name_H-M   'P 1'
#
loop_
_entity.id
_entity.type
_entity.pdbx_description
1 polymer ?
#
loop_
_entity_poly.entity_id
_entity_poly.type
_entity_poly.pdbx_seq_one_letter_code
_entity_poly.pdbx_strand_id
1 'polypeptide(L)'
;MTNQPKTVSPFVIYLFLVIGLLSAVAFRLLTIINTFNPALLRPVWYFGVIGYILFFAYRYHITEKRKAAIRANRLLEKIQSPGELTSEDRALIAYVLSSIIKSKENLNYLFIFILSLVAVGVDILLTLRGY
;
A
#
# COMPACT_ATOMS: atom_id res chain seq x y z
N MET A 1 -23.76 -18.91 -13.97
CA MET A 1 -23.72 -17.54 -13.41
C MET A 1 -22.27 -17.18 -13.16
N THR A 2 -21.64 -16.47 -14.10
CA THR A 2 -20.23 -16.05 -14.03
C THR A 2 -20.09 -14.91 -13.03
N ASN A 3 -19.48 -15.20 -11.87
CA ASN A 3 -19.13 -14.18 -10.88
C ASN A 3 -18.08 -13.25 -11.48
N GLN A 4 -18.52 -12.12 -12.06
CA GLN A 4 -17.58 -11.08 -12.48
C GLN A 4 -16.75 -10.65 -11.27
N PRO A 5 -15.41 -10.64 -11.36
CA PRO A 5 -14.57 -10.26 -10.24
C PRO A 5 -14.82 -8.79 -9.89
N LYS A 6 -15.45 -8.57 -8.73
CA LYS A 6 -15.72 -7.23 -8.23
C LYS A 6 -14.45 -6.63 -7.66
N THR A 7 -14.11 -5.41 -8.09
CA THR A 7 -13.04 -4.64 -7.46
C THR A 7 -13.44 -4.29 -6.02
N VAL A 8 -12.46 -4.21 -5.12
CA VAL A 8 -12.69 -3.76 -3.74
C VAL A 8 -13.37 -2.38 -3.70
N SER A 9 -14.19 -2.15 -2.67
CA SER A 9 -14.91 -0.89 -2.53
C SER A 9 -13.94 0.27 -2.27
N PRO A 10 -14.27 1.49 -2.75
CA PRO A 10 -13.43 2.67 -2.52
C PRO A 10 -13.16 2.94 -1.04
N PHE A 11 -14.15 2.71 -0.18
CA PHE A 11 -14.01 2.89 1.26
C PHE A 11 -12.88 2.05 1.85
N VAL A 12 -12.78 0.78 1.48
CA VAL A 12 -11.73 -0.13 1.96
C VAL A 12 -10.35 0.33 1.46
N ILE A 13 -10.25 0.80 0.22
CA ILE A 13 -9.01 1.36 -0.33
C ILE A 13 -8.55 2.57 0.50
N TYR A 14 -9.45 3.50 0.79
CA TYR A 14 -9.13 4.69 1.59
C TYR A 14 -8.80 4.36 3.05
N LEU A 15 -9.51 3.40 3.66
CA LEU A 15 -9.22 2.96 5.02
C LEU A 15 -7.78 2.44 5.14
N PHE A 16 -7.38 1.51 4.28
CA PHE A 16 -6.02 0.98 4.30
C PHE A 16 -4.98 2.02 3.88
N LEU A 17 -5.32 2.95 2.98
CA LEU A 17 -4.46 4.11 2.69
C LEU A 17 -4.18 4.90 3.98
N VAL A 18 -5.22 5.31 4.70
CA VAL A 18 -5.07 6.09 5.95
C VAL A 18 -4.27 5.32 7.00
N ILE A 19 -4.53 4.02 7.19
CA ILE A 19 -3.75 3.17 8.09
C ILE A 19 -2.26 3.18 7.72
N GLY A 20 -1.94 3.01 6.44
CA GLY A 20 -0.56 3.04 5.94
C GLY A 20 0.12 4.40 6.19
N LEU A 21 -0.58 5.50 5.94
CA LEU A 21 -0.07 6.86 6.16
C LEU A 21 0.18 7.14 7.65
N LEU A 22 -0.78 6.82 8.52
CA LEU A 22 -0.63 7.00 9.97
C LEU A 22 0.52 6.17 10.53
N SER A 23 0.69 4.95 10.04
CA SER A 23 1.79 4.08 10.44
C SER A 23 3.14 4.64 9.98
N ALA A 24 3.22 5.17 8.75
CA ALA A 24 4.41 5.84 8.25
C ALA A 24 4.79 7.05 9.12
N VAL A 25 3.81 7.87 9.49
CA VAL A 25 3.99 8.99 10.43
C VAL A 25 4.52 8.52 11.77
N ALA A 26 3.90 7.50 12.37
CA ALA A 26 4.34 6.96 13.65
C ALA A 26 5.83 6.58 13.64
N PHE A 27 6.29 5.87 12.61
CA PHE A 27 7.71 5.49 12.49
C PHE A 27 8.65 6.67 12.30
N ARG A 28 8.24 7.69 11.54
CA ARG A 28 9.08 8.85 11.27
C ARG A 28 9.19 9.79 12.47
N LEU A 29 8.22 9.75 13.38
CA LEU A 29 8.25 10.52 14.61
C LEU A 29 9.03 9.83 15.74
N LEU A 30 9.46 8.57 15.59
CA LEU A 30 10.07 7.83 16.70
C LEU A 30 11.33 8.48 17.26
N THR A 31 12.19 9.06 16.42
CA THR A 31 13.42 9.71 16.89
C THR A 31 13.09 10.99 17.68
N ILE A 32 12.21 11.83 17.13
CA ILE A 32 11.69 13.03 17.79
C ILE A 32 11.03 12.67 19.13
N ILE A 33 10.20 11.63 19.16
CA ILE A 33 9.55 11.15 20.38
C ILE A 33 10.57 10.63 21.37
N ASN A 34 11.62 9.92 20.92
CA ASN A 34 12.70 9.47 21.79
C ASN A 34 13.41 10.66 22.47
N THR A 35 13.60 11.76 21.76
CA THR A 35 14.22 12.98 22.28
C THR A 35 13.34 13.69 23.32
N PHE A 36 12.06 13.89 23.02
CA PHE A 36 11.19 14.73 23.86
C PHE A 36 10.34 13.96 24.88
N ASN A 37 9.93 12.74 24.59
CA ASN A 37 9.11 11.91 25.47
C ASN A 37 9.35 10.40 25.23
N PRO A 38 10.45 9.83 25.76
CA PRO A 38 10.80 8.42 25.57
C PRO A 38 9.71 7.44 26.00
N ALA A 39 8.84 7.81 26.95
CA ALA A 39 7.76 6.95 27.43
C ALA A 39 6.73 6.64 26.34
N LEU A 40 6.55 7.53 25.36
CA LEU A 40 5.64 7.33 24.22
C LEU A 40 6.25 6.52 23.08
N LEU A 41 7.57 6.23 23.12
CA LEU A 41 8.25 5.52 22.04
C LEU A 41 7.63 4.15 21.77
N ARG A 42 7.44 3.33 22.82
CA ARG A 42 6.87 1.99 22.66
C ARG A 42 5.41 2.01 22.21
N PRO A 43 4.49 2.79 22.83
CA PRO A 43 3.11 2.92 22.34
C PRO A 43 3.03 3.32 20.87
N VAL A 44 3.81 4.32 20.45
CA VAL A 44 3.80 4.81 19.06
C VAL A 44 4.41 3.79 18.11
N TRP A 45 5.46 3.09 18.54
CA TRP A 45 6.04 1.98 17.79
C TRP A 45 5.03 0.84 17.59
N TYR A 46 4.35 0.39 18.65
CA TYR A 46 3.32 -0.66 18.53
C TYR A 46 2.19 -0.24 17.60
N PHE A 47 1.71 1.00 17.71
CA PHE A 47 0.71 1.56 16.80
C PHE A 47 1.19 1.51 15.33
N GLY A 48 2.42 1.97 15.08
CA GLY A 48 3.02 1.93 13.74
C GLY A 48 3.17 0.50 13.20
N VAL A 49 3.66 -0.43 14.01
CA VAL A 49 3.87 -1.83 13.62
C VAL A 49 2.54 -2.51 13.29
N ILE A 50 1.55 -2.40 14.17
CA ILE A 50 0.23 -3.02 13.95
C ILE A 50 -0.42 -2.45 12.68
N GLY A 51 -0.37 -1.13 12.50
CA GLY A 51 -0.92 -0.51 11.30
C GLY A 51 -0.20 -0.95 10.02
N TYR A 52 1.13 -1.10 10.04
CA TYR A 52 1.88 -1.68 8.91
C TYR A 52 1.54 -3.15 8.66
N ILE A 53 1.38 -3.98 9.69
CA ILE A 53 0.94 -5.37 9.52
C ILE A 53 -0.38 -5.41 8.75
N LEU A 54 -1.37 -4.64 9.19
CA LEU A 54 -2.69 -4.58 8.53
C LEU A 54 -2.59 -4.03 7.10
N PHE A 55 -1.85 -2.94 6.92
CA PHE A 55 -1.65 -2.32 5.61
C PHE A 55 -0.98 -3.28 4.61
N PHE A 56 0.15 -3.88 4.98
CA PHE A 56 0.87 -4.78 4.09
C PHE A 56 0.13 -6.08 3.85
N ALA A 57 -0.60 -6.62 4.84
CA ALA A 57 -1.47 -7.79 4.64
C ALA A 57 -2.55 -7.51 3.58
N TYR A 58 -3.21 -6.34 3.64
CA TYR A 58 -4.15 -5.92 2.61
C TYR A 58 -3.50 -5.80 1.23
N ARG A 59 -2.35 -5.13 1.14
CA ARG A 59 -1.63 -4.92 -0.13
C ARG A 59 -1.17 -6.25 -0.73
N TYR A 60 -0.72 -7.18 0.11
CA TYR A 60 -0.36 -8.54 -0.27
C TYR A 60 -1.56 -9.29 -0.86
N HIS A 61 -2.69 -9.31 -0.14
CA HIS A 61 -3.91 -10.01 -0.58
C HIS A 61 -4.43 -9.50 -1.93
N ILE A 62 -4.47 -8.18 -2.14
CA ILE A 62 -4.91 -7.60 -3.41
C ILE A 62 -3.94 -7.96 -4.55
N THR A 63 -2.64 -7.99 -4.27
CA THR A 63 -1.62 -8.36 -5.26
C THR A 63 -1.72 -9.83 -5.63
N GLU A 64 -1.90 -10.72 -4.65
CA GLU A 64 -2.09 -12.14 -4.93
C GLU A 64 -3.40 -12.41 -5.69
N LYS A 65 -4.51 -11.72 -5.38
CA LYS A 65 -5.73 -11.80 -6.19
C LYS A 65 -5.51 -11.41 -7.65
N ARG A 66 -4.76 -10.33 -7.91
CA ARG A 66 -4.41 -9.90 -9.27
C ARG A 66 -3.58 -10.96 -10.00
N LYS A 67 -2.53 -11.48 -9.36
CA LYS A 67 -1.68 -12.53 -9.94
C LYS A 67 -2.43 -13.84 -10.17
N ALA A 68 -3.28 -14.24 -9.24
CA ALA A 68 -4.11 -15.43 -9.36
C ALA A 68 -5.07 -15.32 -10.55
N ALA A 69 -5.71 -14.16 -10.75
CA ALA A 69 -6.58 -13.92 -11.91
C ALA A 69 -5.81 -14.04 -13.25
N ILE A 70 -4.57 -13.54 -13.31
CA ILE A 70 -3.70 -13.66 -14.49
C ILE A 70 -3.31 -15.12 -14.75
N ARG A 71 -2.84 -15.83 -13.73
CA ARG A 71 -2.33 -17.21 -13.84
C ARG A 71 -3.45 -18.22 -14.13
N ALA A 72 -4.54 -18.16 -13.37
CA ALA A 72 -5.66 -19.12 -13.48
C ALA A 72 -6.31 -19.08 -14.88
N ASN A 73 -6.31 -17.92 -15.52
CA ASN A 73 -6.91 -17.73 -16.85
C ASN A 73 -5.88 -17.65 -17.98
N ARG A 74 -4.58 -17.86 -17.67
CA ARG A 74 -3.45 -17.77 -18.62
C ARG A 74 -3.51 -16.51 -19.48
N LEU A 75 -3.92 -15.38 -18.88
CA LEU A 75 -4.25 -14.15 -19.63
C LEU A 75 -3.05 -13.64 -20.43
N LEU A 76 -1.83 -13.78 -19.88
CA LEU A 76 -0.62 -13.34 -20.57
C LEU A 76 -0.36 -14.16 -21.84
N GLU A 77 -0.48 -15.49 -21.76
CA GLU A 77 -0.30 -16.40 -22.90
C GLU A 77 -1.34 -16.13 -23.99
N LYS A 78 -2.61 -15.91 -23.59
CA LYS A 78 -3.70 -15.61 -24.51
C LYS A 78 -3.52 -14.28 -25.25
N ILE A 79 -2.98 -13.25 -24.58
CA ILE A 79 -2.69 -11.95 -25.20
C ILE A 79 -1.49 -12.06 -26.18
N GLN A 80 -0.52 -12.92 -25.89
CA GLN A 80 0.66 -13.12 -26.74
C GLN A 80 0.39 -14.05 -27.93
N SER A 81 -0.67 -14.85 -27.88
CA SER A 81 -1.05 -15.76 -28.95
C SER A 81 -1.85 -15.02 -30.03
N PRO A 82 -1.74 -15.41 -31.32
CA PRO A 82 -2.48 -14.78 -32.43
C PRO A 82 -4.00 -15.08 -32.43
N GLY A 83 -4.53 -15.73 -31.39
CA GLY A 83 -5.94 -16.08 -31.27
C GLY A 83 -6.81 -14.92 -30.78
N GLU A 84 -8.11 -14.99 -31.03
CA GLU A 84 -9.05 -13.98 -30.55
C GLU A 84 -9.29 -14.07 -29.04
N LEU A 85 -9.33 -12.91 -28.37
CA LEU A 85 -9.70 -12.81 -26.96
C LEU A 85 -11.22 -12.86 -26.80
N THR A 86 -11.68 -13.82 -25.99
CA THR A 86 -13.09 -13.95 -25.63
C THR A 86 -13.58 -12.75 -24.80
N SER A 87 -14.90 -12.59 -24.70
CA SER A 87 -15.51 -11.55 -23.86
C SER A 87 -15.14 -11.72 -22.38
N GLU A 88 -14.98 -12.96 -21.90
CA GLU A 88 -14.55 -13.27 -20.54
C GLU A 88 -13.09 -12.87 -20.29
N ASP A 89 -12.19 -13.17 -21.24
CA ASP A 89 -10.79 -12.77 -21.17
C ASP A 89 -10.66 -11.24 -21.10
N ARG A 90 -11.43 -10.52 -21.93
CA ARG A 90 -11.48 -9.05 -21.93
C ARG A 90 -11.97 -8.51 -20.59
N ALA A 91 -12.98 -9.12 -19.99
CA ALA A 91 -13.49 -8.71 -18.68
C ALA A 91 -12.45 -8.92 -17.56
N LEU A 92 -11.71 -10.03 -17.59
CA LEU A 92 -10.64 -10.31 -16.62
C LEU A 92 -9.46 -9.35 -16.76
N ILE A 93 -9.05 -9.06 -18.00
CA ILE A 93 -8.01 -8.05 -18.28
C ILE A 93 -8.47 -6.68 -17.76
N ALA A 94 -9.70 -6.27 -18.08
CA ALA A 94 -10.28 -5.02 -17.59
C ALA A 94 -10.31 -4.96 -16.06
N TYR A 95 -10.64 -6.07 -15.37
CA TYR A 95 -10.57 -6.16 -13.91
C TYR A 95 -9.14 -5.94 -13.39
N VAL A 96 -8.15 -6.64 -13.94
CA VAL A 96 -6.75 -6.52 -13.52
C VAL A 96 -6.25 -5.09 -13.72
N LEU A 97 -6.45 -4.52 -14.90
CA LEU A 97 -6.03 -3.15 -15.21
C LEU A 97 -6.75 -2.12 -14.34
N SER A 98 -8.07 -2.24 -14.20
CA SER A 98 -8.86 -1.35 -13.33
C SER A 98 -8.41 -1.42 -11.87
N SER A 99 -8.08 -2.62 -11.38
CA SER A 99 -7.58 -2.80 -10.01
C SER A 99 -6.23 -2.14 -9.78
N ILE A 100 -5.34 -2.11 -10.79
CA ILE A 100 -4.06 -1.39 -10.74
C ILE A 100 -4.30 0.11 -10.70
N ILE A 101 -5.15 0.64 -11.59
CA ILE A 101 -5.45 2.09 -11.67
C ILE A 101 -6.12 2.61 -10.39
N LYS A 102 -7.03 1.83 -9.79
CA LYS A 102 -7.71 2.21 -8.54
C LYS A 102 -6.80 2.18 -7.33
N SER A 103 -5.71 1.41 -7.38
CA SER A 103 -4.79 1.26 -6.26
C SER A 103 -4.04 2.56 -6.00
N LYS A 104 -4.16 3.11 -4.80
CA LYS A 104 -3.50 4.37 -4.39
C LYS A 104 -2.05 4.13 -3.91
N GLU A 105 -1.34 3.22 -4.58
CA GLU A 105 0.01 2.80 -4.19
C GLU A 105 1.02 3.93 -4.32
N ASN A 106 0.98 4.63 -5.46
CA ASN A 106 1.90 5.71 -5.78
C ASN A 106 1.82 6.85 -4.77
N LEU A 107 0.62 7.13 -4.23
CA LEU A 107 0.43 8.14 -3.19
C LEU A 107 1.09 7.72 -1.87
N ASN A 108 0.99 6.43 -1.49
CA ASN A 108 1.71 5.93 -0.33
C ASN A 108 3.22 6.06 -0.50
N TYR A 109 3.75 5.71 -1.67
CA TYR A 109 5.19 5.79 -1.94
C TYR A 109 5.69 7.24 -1.87
N LEU A 110 5.00 8.16 -2.54
CA LEU A 110 5.36 9.57 -2.53
C LEU A 110 5.26 10.17 -1.12
N PHE A 111 4.20 9.85 -0.38
CA PHE A 111 4.03 10.34 0.98
C PHE A 111 5.14 9.83 1.91
N ILE A 112 5.43 8.52 1.91
CA ILE A 112 6.50 7.94 2.71
C ILE A 112 7.84 8.57 2.34
N PHE A 113 8.11 8.77 1.05
CA PHE A 113 9.34 9.38 0.58
C PHE A 113 9.52 10.81 1.14
N ILE A 114 8.55 11.70 0.90
CA ILE A 114 8.59 13.08 1.39
C ILE A 114 8.71 13.11 2.92
N LEU A 115 7.89 12.33 3.61
CA LEU A 115 7.89 12.29 5.06
C LEU A 115 9.21 11.78 5.63
N SER A 116 9.87 10.84 4.94
CA SER A 116 11.20 10.36 5.35
C SER A 116 12.26 11.44 5.19
N LEU A 117 12.23 12.21 4.10
CA LEU A 117 13.14 13.35 3.93
C LEU A 117 12.95 14.39 5.03
N VAL A 118 11.69 14.72 5.35
CA VAL A 118 11.37 15.66 6.43
C VAL A 118 11.84 15.13 7.78
N ALA A 119 11.56 13.86 8.10
CA ALA A 119 11.95 13.26 9.36
C ALA A 119 13.47 13.28 9.57
N VAL A 120 14.24 12.88 8.55
CA VAL A 120 15.71 12.93 8.60
C VAL A 120 16.20 14.37 8.74
N GLY A 121 15.63 15.33 8.00
CA GLY A 121 16.01 16.73 8.10
C GLY A 121 15.76 17.33 9.49
N VAL A 122 14.60 16.99 10.09
CA VAL A 122 14.25 17.42 11.46
C VAL A 122 15.18 16.77 12.48
N ASP A 123 15.45 15.48 12.36
CA ASP A 123 16.34 14.74 13.25
C ASP A 123 17.75 15.35 13.28
N ILE A 124 18.34 15.58 12.11
CA ILE A 124 19.64 16.24 11.97
C ILE A 124 19.62 17.64 12.60
N LEU A 125 18.57 18.43 12.34
CA LEU A 125 18.45 19.78 12.91
C LEU A 125 18.39 19.75 14.45
N LEU A 126 17.69 18.79 15.03
CA LEU A 126 17.60 18.60 16.48
C LEU A 126 18.97 18.23 17.05
N THR A 127 19.64 17.24 16.46
CA THR A 127 20.98 16.81 16.87
C THR A 127 21.99 17.96 16.81
N LEU A 128 21.98 18.76 15.74
CA LEU A 128 22.86 19.92 15.60
C LEU A 128 22.60 21.02 16.63
N ARG A 129 21.37 21.09 17.17
CA ARG A 129 20.99 22.02 18.25
C ARG A 129 21.24 21.44 19.65
N GLY A 130 21.79 20.23 19.76
CA GLY A 130 22.11 19.57 21.02
C GLY A 130 20.91 18.94 21.72
N TYR A 131 19.83 18.66 20.97
CA TYR A 131 18.69 17.85 21.43
C TYR A 131 18.90 16.36 21.13
#